data_AF-A0A962U9K6-F1
#
_entry.id   AF-A0A962U9K6-F1
#
_cell.length_a   1.000
_cell.length_b   1.000
_cell.length_c   1.000
_cell.angle_alpha   90.00
_cell.angle_beta   90.00
_cell.angle_gamma   90.00
#
_symmetry.space_group_name_H-M   'P 1'
#
loop_
_entity.id
_entity.type
_entity.pdbx_description
1 polymer ?
#
loop_
_entity_poly.entity_id
_entity_poly.type
_entity_poly.pdbx_seq_one_letter_code
_entity_poly.pdbx_strand_id
1 'polypeptide(L)'
;MNCLEFRRRLLSDPFDHDDSLDQHESACAACAGFARGLRAEEIRLRALLQDVAPPAGMAERIQLAVRDERRETQRRRVWYAAAASVLMAVSVSMVSLWTGALERGGQTLAQSVVNHIEDEATHLREAHPVSLQRVRYVFDRFGAELTEDIGPVHFAAECLMRHRTGVHLVLPGKMGPVTAFFMPGEMTDETLPVDSERFTGRILPTAWGSVAVVGESGEVLDGVGERLVAAVRWPAGERERTAGSDRARLTGRGLVGDVDATAHQQDS
;
A
#
# COMPACT_ATOMS: atom_id res chain seq x y z
N MET A 1 0.91 -67.84 43.46
CA MET A 1 1.32 -66.43 43.71
C MET A 1 1.58 -66.19 45.19
N ASN A 2 2.35 -65.15 45.52
CA ASN A 2 2.53 -64.71 46.92
C ASN A 2 1.49 -63.64 47.32
N CYS A 3 1.33 -63.38 48.63
CA CYS A 3 0.31 -62.46 49.14
C CYS A 3 0.49 -61.01 48.67
N LEU A 4 1.72 -60.55 48.42
CA LEU A 4 1.99 -59.19 47.95
C LEU A 4 1.58 -59.02 46.49
N GLU A 5 1.86 -60.03 45.67
CA GLU A 5 1.45 -60.08 44.27
C GLU A 5 -0.08 -60.13 44.13
N PHE A 6 -0.74 -60.96 44.95
CA PHE A 6 -2.20 -61.01 45.04
C PHE A 6 -2.80 -59.64 45.35
N ARG A 7 -2.32 -58.98 46.41
CA ARG A 7 -2.83 -57.66 46.81
C ARG A 7 -2.56 -56.59 45.76
N ARG A 8 -1.40 -56.61 45.10
CA ARG A 8 -1.06 -55.66 44.04
C ARG A 8 -2.03 -55.76 42.86
N ARG A 9 -2.33 -56.99 42.41
CA ARG A 9 -3.27 -57.21 41.30
C ARG A 9 -4.68 -56.75 41.68
N LEU A 10 -5.15 -57.13 42.86
CA LEU A 10 -6.51 -56.79 43.29
C LEU A 10 -6.72 -55.28 43.54
N LEU A 11 -5.68 -54.53 43.89
CA LEU A 11 -5.74 -53.06 43.96
C LEU A 11 -5.84 -52.38 42.59
N SER A 12 -5.41 -53.06 41.51
CA SER A 12 -5.51 -52.52 40.15
C SER A 12 -6.86 -52.86 39.53
N ASP A 13 -7.34 -54.08 39.74
CA ASP A 13 -8.69 -54.51 39.36
C ASP A 13 -9.30 -55.39 40.48
N PRO A 14 -10.22 -54.83 41.30
CA PRO A 14 -10.87 -55.55 42.39
C PRO A 14 -11.74 -56.73 41.95
N PHE A 15 -12.15 -56.80 40.69
CA PHE A 15 -13.03 -57.84 40.14
C PHE A 15 -12.34 -58.71 39.09
N ASP A 16 -11.01 -58.76 39.10
CA ASP A 16 -10.25 -59.70 38.29
C ASP A 16 -10.54 -61.15 38.72
N HIS A 17 -10.72 -62.03 37.74
CA HIS A 17 -11.15 -63.42 37.88
C HIS A 17 -10.13 -64.37 37.23
N ASP A 18 -8.85 -64.16 37.51
CA ASP A 18 -7.78 -65.06 37.11
C ASP A 18 -7.73 -66.30 38.03
N ASP A 19 -7.60 -67.50 37.44
CA ASP A 19 -7.56 -68.78 38.16
C ASP A 19 -6.53 -68.79 39.31
N SER A 20 -5.40 -68.09 39.14
CA SER A 20 -4.35 -68.02 40.15
C SER A 20 -4.67 -67.07 41.31
N LEU A 21 -5.51 -66.05 41.09
CA LEU A 21 -6.08 -65.18 42.13
C LEU A 21 -7.13 -65.95 42.94
N ASP A 22 -8.05 -66.64 42.28
CA ASP A 22 -9.12 -67.41 42.93
C ASP A 22 -8.56 -68.56 43.78
N GLN A 23 -7.53 -69.24 43.28
CA GLN A 23 -6.82 -70.27 44.04
C GLN A 23 -6.11 -69.69 45.28
N HIS A 24 -5.51 -68.49 45.17
CA HIS A 24 -4.86 -67.86 46.32
C HIS A 24 -5.86 -67.32 47.35
N GLU A 25 -6.98 -66.78 46.88
CA GLU A 25 -8.07 -66.29 47.73
C GLU A 25 -8.68 -67.42 48.56
N SER A 26 -8.93 -68.59 47.96
CA SER A 26 -9.44 -69.76 48.68
C SER A 26 -8.43 -70.38 49.65
N ALA A 27 -7.12 -70.28 49.37
CA ALA A 27 -6.08 -70.85 50.22
C ALA A 27 -5.62 -69.93 51.38
N CYS A 28 -5.89 -68.62 51.34
CA CYS A 28 -5.37 -67.64 52.31
C CYS A 28 -6.48 -66.76 52.92
N ALA A 29 -6.84 -67.03 54.18
CA ALA A 29 -7.90 -66.32 54.89
C ALA A 29 -7.67 -64.79 55.03
N ALA A 30 -6.42 -64.36 55.20
CA ALA A 30 -6.08 -62.94 55.31
C ALA A 30 -6.26 -62.18 53.98
N CYS A 31 -5.91 -62.83 52.86
CA CYS A 31 -6.12 -62.28 51.52
C CYS A 31 -7.61 -62.28 51.13
N ALA A 32 -8.36 -63.31 51.50
CA ALA A 32 -9.81 -63.34 51.33
C ALA A 32 -10.54 -62.24 52.15
N GLY A 33 -10.05 -61.91 53.34
CA GLY A 33 -10.56 -60.79 54.13
C GLY A 33 -10.31 -59.44 53.44
N PHE A 34 -9.09 -59.23 52.94
CA PHE A 34 -8.72 -58.03 52.19
C PHE A 34 -9.56 -57.88 50.91
N ALA A 35 -9.74 -58.96 50.14
CA ALA A 35 -10.49 -58.95 48.89
C ALA A 35 -11.96 -58.57 49.09
N ARG A 36 -12.61 -59.15 50.10
CA ARG A 36 -13.99 -58.80 50.45
C ARG A 36 -14.14 -57.34 50.86
N GLY A 37 -13.19 -56.81 51.64
CA GLY A 37 -13.20 -55.39 52.04
C GLY A 37 -13.07 -54.45 50.85
N LEU A 38 -12.10 -54.71 49.98
CA LEU A 38 -11.85 -53.89 48.78
C LEU A 38 -13.03 -53.91 47.80
N ARG A 39 -13.57 -55.10 47.50
CA ARG A 39 -14.75 -55.23 46.63
C ARG A 39 -15.98 -54.54 47.22
N ALA A 40 -16.18 -54.62 48.54
CA ALA A 40 -17.30 -53.94 49.20
C ALA A 40 -17.20 -52.40 49.12
N GLU A 41 -16.00 -51.85 49.24
CA GLU A 41 -15.74 -50.42 49.07
C GLU A 41 -16.00 -49.96 47.64
N GLU A 42 -15.49 -50.71 46.65
CA GLU A 42 -15.70 -50.39 45.23
C GLU A 42 -17.19 -50.47 44.84
N ILE A 43 -17.93 -51.48 45.32
CA ILE A 43 -19.38 -51.57 45.13
C ILE A 43 -20.08 -50.33 45.72
N ARG A 44 -19.67 -49.90 46.92
CA ARG A 44 -20.25 -48.72 47.58
C ARG A 44 -19.98 -47.45 46.78
N LEU A 45 -18.76 -47.27 46.27
CA LEU A 45 -18.40 -46.11 45.46
C LEU A 45 -19.20 -46.07 44.16
N ARG A 46 -19.28 -47.20 43.46
CA ARG A 46 -20.05 -47.32 42.21
C ARG A 46 -21.53 -47.01 42.43
N ALA A 47 -22.12 -47.47 43.53
CA ALA A 47 -23.49 -47.16 43.89
C ALA A 47 -23.71 -45.65 44.10
N LEU A 48 -22.78 -44.96 44.78
CA LEU A 48 -22.87 -43.51 44.98
C LEU A 48 -22.79 -42.71 43.68
N LEU A 49 -22.00 -43.16 42.70
CA LEU A 49 -21.87 -42.50 41.41
C LEU A 49 -23.10 -42.72 40.52
N GLN A 50 -23.75 -43.88 40.62
CA GLN A 50 -24.95 -44.21 39.84
C GLN A 50 -26.21 -43.49 40.34
N ASP A 51 -26.22 -43.05 41.59
CA ASP A 51 -27.36 -42.35 42.21
C ASP A 51 -27.44 -40.86 41.85
N VAL A 52 -26.42 -40.31 41.20
CA VAL A 52 -26.40 -38.90 40.79
C VAL A 52 -27.17 -38.72 39.48
N ALA A 53 -28.43 -38.32 39.58
CA ALA A 53 -29.20 -37.89 38.42
C ALA A 53 -28.80 -36.45 37.99
N PRO A 54 -28.67 -36.18 36.68
CA PRO A 54 -28.48 -34.82 36.20
C PRO A 54 -29.70 -33.95 36.55
N PRO A 55 -29.52 -32.65 36.85
CA PRO A 55 -30.63 -31.74 37.05
C PRO A 55 -31.59 -31.72 35.85
N ALA A 56 -32.89 -31.60 36.12
CA ALA A 56 -33.90 -31.51 35.08
C ALA A 56 -33.60 -30.35 34.10
N GLY A 57 -33.73 -30.60 32.81
CA GLY A 57 -33.52 -29.58 31.77
C GLY A 57 -32.06 -29.31 31.39
N MET A 58 -31.08 -30.05 31.92
CA MET A 58 -29.66 -29.79 31.67
C MET A 58 -29.26 -29.98 30.20
N ALA A 59 -29.80 -31.01 29.54
CA ALA A 59 -29.50 -31.28 28.14
C ALA A 59 -29.99 -30.14 27.23
N GLU A 60 -31.18 -29.63 27.48
CA GLU A 60 -31.81 -28.54 26.76
C GLU A 60 -31.03 -27.23 26.96
N ARG A 61 -30.60 -26.96 28.20
CA ARG A 61 -29.77 -25.78 28.52
C ARG A 61 -28.42 -25.80 27.82
N ILE A 62 -27.76 -26.97 27.77
CA ILE A 62 -26.49 -27.14 27.05
C ILE A 62 -26.69 -26.91 25.54
N GLN A 63 -27.74 -27.50 24.96
CA GLN A 63 -28.03 -27.32 23.53
C GLN A 63 -28.33 -25.86 23.18
N LEU A 64 -29.06 -25.15 24.05
CA LEU A 64 -29.36 -23.74 23.86
C LEU A 64 -28.08 -22.89 23.91
N ALA A 65 -27.24 -23.07 24.93
CA ALA A 65 -25.98 -22.33 25.08
C ALA A 65 -25.06 -22.51 23.86
N VAL A 66 -24.92 -23.75 23.36
CA VAL A 66 -24.10 -24.03 22.17
C VAL A 66 -24.68 -23.37 20.91
N ARG A 67 -26.00 -23.31 20.77
CA ARG A 67 -26.66 -22.66 19.63
C ARG A 67 -26.47 -21.15 19.65
N ASP A 68 -26.58 -20.53 20.80
CA ASP A 68 -26.43 -19.07 20.94
C ASP A 68 -24.98 -18.64 20.67
N GLU A 69 -23.99 -19.36 21.21
CA GLU A 69 -22.57 -19.10 20.92
C GLU A 69 -22.25 -19.23 19.42
N ARG A 70 -22.81 -20.27 18.76
CA ARG A 70 -22.67 -20.44 17.29
C ARG A 70 -23.32 -19.30 16.51
N ARG A 71 -24.48 -18.82 16.94
CA ARG A 71 -25.19 -17.69 16.30
C ARG A 71 -24.41 -16.39 16.44
N GLU A 72 -23.88 -16.11 17.63
CA GLU A 72 -23.08 -14.89 17.87
C GLU A 72 -21.79 -14.88 17.04
N THR A 73 -21.06 -16.00 17.02
CA THR A 73 -19.84 -16.12 16.23
C THR A 73 -20.11 -16.01 14.73
N GLN A 74 -21.20 -16.62 14.23
CA GLN A 74 -21.61 -16.50 12.83
C GLN A 74 -22.02 -15.06 12.49
N ARG A 75 -22.84 -14.42 13.32
CA ARG A 75 -23.28 -13.03 13.12
C ARG A 75 -22.09 -12.08 13.06
N ARG A 76 -21.12 -12.25 13.97
CA ARG A 76 -19.88 -11.45 13.98
C ARG A 76 -19.05 -11.66 12.71
N ARG A 77 -18.94 -12.90 12.20
CA ARG A 77 -18.28 -13.17 10.90
C ARG A 77 -18.97 -12.49 9.74
N VAL A 78 -20.31 -12.53 9.69
CA VAL A 78 -21.09 -11.85 8.64
C VAL A 78 -20.88 -10.34 8.69
N TRP A 79 -20.87 -9.73 9.89
CA TRP A 79 -20.59 -8.30 10.04
C TRP A 79 -19.18 -7.93 9.58
N TYR A 80 -18.16 -8.73 9.90
CA TYR A 80 -16.81 -8.49 9.39
C TYR A 80 -16.72 -8.64 7.87
N ALA A 81 -17.39 -9.63 7.28
CA ALA A 81 -17.44 -9.79 5.83
C ALA A 81 -18.12 -8.58 5.15
N ALA A 82 -19.23 -8.11 5.71
CA ALA A 82 -19.92 -6.91 5.24
C ALA A 82 -19.02 -5.67 5.34
N ALA A 83 -18.36 -5.45 6.48
CA ALA A 83 -17.43 -4.33 6.65
C ALA A 83 -16.27 -4.40 5.64
N ALA A 84 -15.69 -5.58 5.42
CA ALA A 84 -14.63 -5.78 4.44
C ALA A 84 -15.11 -5.48 3.01
N SER A 85 -16.32 -5.90 2.64
CA SER A 85 -16.88 -5.59 1.31
C SER A 85 -17.11 -4.09 1.11
N VAL A 86 -17.55 -3.36 2.14
CA VAL A 86 -17.73 -1.91 2.07
C VAL A 86 -16.38 -1.22 1.91
N LEU A 87 -15.37 -1.61 2.70
CA LEU A 87 -14.02 -1.06 2.58
C LEU A 87 -13.41 -1.33 1.21
N MET A 88 -13.62 -2.53 0.66
CA MET A 88 -13.14 -2.90 -0.67
C MET A 88 -13.85 -2.10 -1.77
N ALA A 89 -15.17 -1.91 -1.66
CA ALA A 89 -15.91 -1.08 -2.62
C ALA A 89 -15.42 0.37 -2.59
N VAL A 90 -15.26 0.95 -1.39
CA VAL A 90 -14.77 2.33 -1.23
C VAL A 90 -13.34 2.48 -1.75
N SER A 91 -12.45 1.54 -1.45
CA SER A 91 -11.06 1.61 -1.91
C SER A 91 -10.96 1.49 -3.43
N VAL A 92 -11.68 0.55 -4.04
CA VAL A 92 -11.72 0.40 -5.50
C VAL A 92 -12.32 1.64 -6.17
N SER A 93 -13.41 2.19 -5.63
CA SER A 93 -13.99 3.44 -6.14
C SER A 93 -13.02 4.61 -6.02
N MET A 94 -12.32 4.76 -4.90
CA MET A 94 -11.32 5.82 -4.71
C MET A 94 -10.18 5.70 -5.73
N VAL A 95 -9.61 4.50 -5.89
CA VAL A 95 -8.54 4.25 -6.88
C VAL A 95 -9.03 4.57 -8.29
N SER A 96 -10.22 4.12 -8.66
CA SER A 96 -10.81 4.38 -9.99
C SER A 96 -11.03 5.87 -10.26
N LEU A 97 -11.47 6.64 -9.25
CA LEU A 97 -11.63 8.09 -9.37
C LEU A 97 -10.28 8.79 -9.54
N TRP A 98 -9.24 8.35 -8.82
CA TRP A 98 -7.89 8.90 -8.93
C TRP A 98 -7.28 8.60 -10.30
N THR A 99 -7.23 7.32 -10.73
CA THR A 99 -6.65 6.96 -12.03
C THR A 99 -7.40 7.62 -13.19
N GLY A 100 -8.73 7.64 -13.14
CA GLY A 100 -9.54 8.29 -14.16
C GLY A 100 -9.39 9.82 -14.18
N ALA A 101 -9.05 10.47 -13.06
CA ALA A 101 -8.74 11.90 -13.04
C ALA A 101 -7.37 12.20 -13.68
N LEU A 102 -6.36 11.37 -13.42
CA LEU A 102 -5.03 11.51 -14.03
C LEU A 102 -5.06 11.26 -15.53
N GLU A 103 -5.70 10.17 -15.98
CA GLU A 103 -5.82 9.85 -17.41
C GLU A 103 -6.53 10.96 -18.19
N ARG A 104 -7.63 11.50 -17.64
CA ARG A 104 -8.32 12.66 -18.25
C ARG A 104 -7.44 13.89 -18.27
N GLY A 105 -6.66 14.16 -17.21
CA GLY A 105 -5.70 15.26 -17.19
C GLY A 105 -4.68 15.16 -18.33
N GLY A 106 -4.07 13.99 -18.51
CA GLY A 106 -3.11 13.74 -19.59
C GLY A 106 -3.70 13.90 -20.99
N GLN A 107 -4.89 13.34 -21.22
CA GLN A 107 -5.58 13.50 -22.51
C GLN A 107 -5.93 14.96 -22.80
N THR A 108 -6.38 15.72 -21.79
CA THR A 108 -6.65 17.16 -21.97
C THR A 108 -5.39 17.96 -22.28
N LEU A 109 -4.23 17.56 -21.75
CA LEU A 109 -2.95 18.20 -22.04
C LEU A 109 -2.50 17.90 -23.48
N ALA A 110 -2.55 16.63 -23.91
CA ALA A 110 -2.22 16.25 -25.29
C ALA A 110 -3.09 16.99 -26.31
N GLN A 111 -4.41 17.09 -26.06
CA GLN A 111 -5.29 17.86 -26.93
C GLN A 111 -4.96 19.36 -26.92
N SER A 112 -4.64 19.92 -25.75
CA SER A 112 -4.25 21.33 -25.65
C SER A 112 -2.98 21.65 -26.45
N VAL A 113 -2.02 20.72 -26.50
CA VAL A 113 -0.80 20.86 -27.31
C VAL A 113 -1.15 20.91 -28.80
N VAL A 114 -1.98 19.98 -29.29
CA VAL A 114 -2.40 19.96 -30.71
C VAL A 114 -3.14 21.24 -31.08
N ASN A 115 -4.15 21.62 -30.29
CA ASN A 115 -4.95 22.82 -30.55
C ASN A 115 -4.08 24.07 -30.60
N HIS A 116 -3.10 24.19 -29.69
CA HIS A 116 -2.20 25.35 -29.66
C HIS A 116 -1.30 25.41 -30.90
N ILE A 117 -0.79 24.27 -31.38
CA ILE A 117 -0.04 24.21 -32.64
C ILE A 117 -0.92 24.64 -33.81
N GLU A 118 -2.17 24.17 -33.88
CA GLU A 118 -3.10 24.51 -34.96
C GLU A 118 -3.45 26.00 -34.99
N ASP A 119 -3.72 26.59 -33.82
CA ASP A 119 -4.02 28.03 -33.68
C ASP A 119 -2.82 28.90 -34.11
N GLU A 120 -1.59 28.47 -33.80
CA GLU A 120 -0.37 29.25 -34.11
C GLU A 120 0.28 28.90 -35.46
N ALA A 121 -0.10 27.78 -36.10
CA ALA A 121 0.54 27.27 -37.32
C ALA A 121 0.56 28.28 -38.48
N THR A 122 -0.44 29.17 -38.55
CA THR A 122 -0.53 30.18 -39.61
C THR A 122 0.51 31.30 -39.42
N HIS A 123 0.93 31.59 -38.19
CA HIS A 123 1.89 32.64 -37.86
C HIS A 123 3.34 32.16 -37.88
N LEU A 124 3.58 30.85 -37.74
CA LEU A 124 4.92 30.28 -37.54
C LEU A 124 5.57 29.75 -38.83
N ARG A 125 4.82 29.60 -39.93
CA ARG A 125 5.35 29.17 -41.24
C ARG A 125 6.37 30.13 -41.87
N GLU A 126 6.48 31.36 -41.36
CA GLU A 126 7.38 32.41 -41.86
C GLU A 126 8.52 32.74 -40.89
N ALA A 127 8.72 31.92 -39.85
CA ALA A 127 9.68 32.21 -38.78
C ALA A 127 11.14 32.04 -39.25
N HIS A 128 11.92 33.11 -39.12
CA HIS A 128 13.35 33.15 -39.42
C HIS A 128 14.17 32.67 -38.22
N PRO A 129 15.40 32.16 -38.40
CA PRO A 129 16.26 31.76 -37.28
C PRO A 129 16.36 32.84 -36.21
N VAL A 130 16.01 32.49 -34.97
CA VAL A 130 16.15 33.39 -33.82
C VAL A 130 17.54 33.26 -33.21
N SER A 131 18.06 34.34 -32.63
CA SER A 131 19.37 34.31 -31.99
C SER A 131 19.36 33.44 -30.74
N LEU A 132 20.48 32.79 -30.43
CA LEU A 132 20.64 32.02 -29.18
C LEU A 132 20.38 32.87 -27.93
N GLN A 133 20.67 34.17 -27.99
CA GLN A 133 20.36 35.12 -26.92
C GLN A 133 18.84 35.22 -26.67
N ARG A 134 18.02 35.20 -27.72
CA ARG A 134 16.56 35.20 -27.58
C ARG A 134 16.06 33.92 -26.93
N VAL A 135 16.60 32.77 -27.32
CA VAL A 135 16.26 31.47 -26.71
C VAL A 135 16.59 31.47 -25.22
N ARG A 136 17.82 31.87 -24.86
CA ARG A 136 18.25 31.99 -23.45
C ARG A 136 17.38 32.96 -22.66
N TYR A 137 17.01 34.09 -23.24
CA TYR A 137 16.13 35.07 -22.60
C TYR A 137 14.76 34.48 -22.26
N VAL A 138 14.19 33.64 -23.13
CA VAL A 138 12.90 33.00 -22.86
C VAL A 138 13.02 31.99 -21.71
N PHE A 139 14.05 31.16 -21.68
CA PHE A 139 14.27 30.21 -20.58
C PHE A 139 14.57 30.89 -19.23
N ASP A 140 15.32 31.99 -19.24
CA ASP A 140 15.68 32.75 -18.04
C ASP A 140 14.44 33.30 -17.28
N ARG A 141 13.35 33.62 -18.00
CA ARG A 141 12.08 34.02 -17.35
C ARG A 141 11.47 32.93 -16.48
N PHE A 142 11.82 31.68 -16.71
CA PHE A 142 11.40 30.53 -15.93
C PHE A 142 12.47 30.06 -14.93
N GLY A 143 13.57 30.82 -14.79
CA GLY A 143 14.73 30.46 -13.99
C GLY A 143 15.52 29.27 -14.54
N ALA A 144 15.28 28.90 -15.81
CA ALA A 144 15.93 27.79 -16.48
C ALA A 144 17.15 28.28 -17.27
N GLU A 145 18.22 27.48 -17.25
CA GLU A 145 19.48 27.78 -17.93
C GLU A 145 19.69 26.80 -19.08
N LEU A 146 19.88 27.32 -20.29
CA LEU A 146 20.27 26.51 -21.45
C LEU A 146 21.77 26.17 -21.37
N THR A 147 22.09 24.93 -21.00
CA THR A 147 23.46 24.46 -20.74
C THR A 147 24.14 23.83 -21.94
N GLU A 148 23.36 23.27 -22.87
CA GLU A 148 23.87 22.66 -24.10
C GLU A 148 23.29 23.33 -25.35
N ASP A 149 23.91 23.09 -26.50
CA ASP A 149 23.38 23.55 -27.78
C ASP A 149 22.22 22.64 -28.24
N ILE A 150 21.05 23.23 -28.43
CA ILE A 150 19.84 22.55 -28.93
C ILE A 150 19.70 22.64 -30.45
N GLY A 151 20.68 23.22 -31.13
CA GLY A 151 20.68 23.43 -32.56
C GLY A 151 19.93 24.70 -32.99
N PRO A 152 19.73 24.90 -34.30
CA PRO A 152 19.03 26.06 -34.82
C PRO A 152 17.56 26.08 -34.35
N VAL A 153 17.12 27.24 -33.89
CA VAL A 153 15.74 27.49 -33.46
C VAL A 153 15.15 28.56 -34.36
N HIS A 154 14.00 28.28 -34.96
CA HIS A 154 13.27 29.22 -35.82
C HIS A 154 12.31 30.10 -35.03
N PHE A 155 11.87 29.65 -33.86
CA PHE A 155 10.97 30.43 -33.03
C PHE A 155 11.17 30.10 -31.56
N ALA A 156 11.14 31.12 -30.69
CA ALA A 156 11.19 30.97 -29.25
C ALA A 156 10.33 32.06 -28.57
N ALA A 157 9.28 31.63 -27.89
CA ALA A 157 8.39 32.52 -27.14
C ALA A 157 7.86 31.87 -25.87
N GLU A 158 7.35 32.72 -24.99
CA GLU A 158 6.50 32.30 -23.88
C GLU A 158 5.10 32.01 -24.43
N CYS A 159 4.54 30.86 -24.09
CA CYS A 159 3.19 30.44 -24.49
C CYS A 159 2.32 30.18 -23.26
N LEU A 160 1.01 30.36 -23.39
CA LEU A 160 0.05 29.96 -22.35
C LEU A 160 -0.48 28.55 -22.69
N MET A 161 -0.09 27.56 -21.89
CA MET A 161 -0.59 26.20 -22.01
C MET A 161 -1.59 25.93 -20.89
N ARG A 162 -2.87 25.78 -21.25
CA ARG A 162 -4.00 25.72 -20.30
C ARG A 162 -4.03 26.91 -19.34
N HIS A 163 -3.54 26.73 -18.11
CA HIS A 163 -3.55 27.74 -17.05
C HIS A 163 -2.14 28.16 -16.62
N ARG A 164 -1.09 27.69 -17.31
CA ARG A 164 0.32 27.93 -16.96
C ARG A 164 1.10 28.44 -18.16
N THR A 165 2.08 29.30 -17.91
CA THR A 165 2.99 29.72 -18.96
C THR A 165 4.10 28.67 -19.16
N GLY A 166 4.55 28.53 -20.39
CA GLY A 166 5.60 27.62 -20.80
C GLY A 166 6.47 28.23 -21.90
N VAL A 167 7.41 27.44 -22.39
CA VAL A 167 8.29 27.83 -23.50
C VAL A 167 7.85 27.09 -24.76
N HIS A 168 7.55 27.83 -25.81
CA HIS A 168 7.29 27.31 -27.15
C HIS A 168 8.53 27.53 -28.02
N LEU A 169 9.13 26.42 -28.46
CA LEU A 169 10.20 26.41 -29.46
C LEU A 169 9.74 25.76 -30.75
N VAL A 170 10.22 26.28 -31.89
CA VAL A 170 10.11 25.62 -33.19
C VAL A 170 11.51 25.38 -33.73
N LEU A 171 11.83 24.12 -33.98
CA LEU A 171 13.09 23.63 -34.54
C LEU A 171 12.88 23.16 -35.99
N PRO A 172 13.90 23.18 -36.85
CA PRO A 172 13.82 22.56 -38.16
C PRO A 172 13.78 21.02 -38.03
N GLY A 173 12.85 20.38 -38.73
CA GLY A 173 12.80 18.92 -38.93
C GLY A 173 13.04 18.54 -40.39
N LYS A 174 12.95 17.24 -40.69
CA LYS A 174 13.20 16.69 -42.04
C LYS A 174 11.98 16.75 -42.95
N MET A 175 10.80 16.48 -42.40
CA MET A 175 9.49 16.48 -43.05
C MET A 175 8.77 17.82 -42.84
N GLY A 176 9.00 18.47 -41.70
CA GLY A 176 8.43 19.77 -41.37
C GLY A 176 9.03 20.35 -40.09
N PRO A 177 8.52 21.49 -39.60
CA PRO A 177 8.96 22.03 -38.32
C PRO A 177 8.64 21.06 -37.17
N VAL A 178 9.55 20.98 -36.21
CA VAL A 178 9.36 20.26 -34.94
C VAL A 178 9.10 21.28 -33.85
N THR A 179 7.93 21.20 -33.25
CA THR A 179 7.53 22.06 -32.13
C THR A 179 7.85 21.37 -30.81
N ALA A 180 8.49 22.11 -29.90
CA ALA A 180 8.75 21.66 -28.55
C ALA A 180 8.14 22.63 -27.53
N PHE A 181 7.33 22.11 -26.61
CA PHE A 181 6.79 22.86 -25.48
C PHE A 181 7.44 22.40 -24.19
N PHE A 182 8.00 23.34 -23.42
CA PHE A 182 8.40 23.11 -22.04
C PHE A 182 7.31 23.65 -21.14
N MET A 183 6.69 22.77 -20.36
CA MET A 183 5.47 23.05 -19.59
C MET A 183 5.75 22.87 -18.08
N PRO A 184 6.39 23.84 -17.41
CA PRO A 184 6.71 23.75 -16.00
C PRO A 184 5.43 23.67 -15.15
N GLY A 185 5.40 22.72 -14.22
CA GLY A 185 4.25 22.46 -13.35
C GLY A 185 3.08 21.71 -14.00
N GLU A 186 3.08 21.47 -15.31
CA GLU A 186 2.16 20.49 -15.94
C GLU A 186 2.82 19.11 -15.85
N MET A 187 2.47 18.37 -14.80
CA MET A 187 3.06 17.05 -14.53
C MET A 187 2.31 15.96 -15.31
N THR A 188 3.07 15.01 -15.85
CA THR A 188 2.55 13.72 -16.33
C THR A 188 3.30 12.61 -15.60
N ASP A 189 2.65 11.48 -15.35
CA ASP A 189 3.30 10.34 -14.69
C ASP A 189 4.02 9.43 -15.69
N GLU A 190 3.52 9.40 -16.93
CA GLU A 190 4.03 8.59 -18.02
C GLU A 190 4.19 9.42 -19.29
N THR A 191 4.85 8.83 -20.28
CA THR A 191 4.95 9.41 -21.62
C THR A 191 3.60 9.31 -22.31
N LEU A 192 3.02 10.46 -22.68
CA LEU A 192 1.73 10.51 -23.36
C LEU A 192 1.92 10.66 -24.87
N PRO A 193 1.25 9.88 -25.72
CA PRO A 193 1.26 10.12 -27.16
C PRO A 193 0.50 11.40 -27.49
N VAL A 194 0.97 12.11 -28.51
CA VAL A 194 0.25 13.22 -29.15
C VAL A 194 0.04 12.82 -30.60
N ASP A 195 -1.20 12.64 -31.03
CA ASP A 195 -1.54 12.16 -32.38
C ASP A 195 -2.74 12.94 -32.92
N SER A 196 -2.63 13.40 -34.16
CA SER A 196 -3.71 13.99 -34.95
C SER A 196 -3.53 13.60 -36.42
N GLU A 197 -4.48 13.97 -37.29
CA GLU A 197 -4.37 13.70 -38.72
C GLU A 197 -3.07 14.24 -39.35
N ARG A 198 -2.53 15.33 -38.79
CA ARG A 198 -1.36 16.04 -39.32
C ARG A 198 -0.12 15.96 -38.42
N PHE A 199 -0.28 15.69 -37.13
CA PHE A 199 0.81 15.78 -36.17
C PHE A 199 1.03 14.46 -35.43
N THR A 200 2.29 14.14 -35.19
CA THR A 200 2.69 13.02 -34.33
C THR A 200 3.71 13.53 -33.31
N GLY A 201 3.64 13.03 -32.08
CA GLY A 201 4.48 13.51 -31.00
C GLY A 201 4.34 12.72 -29.71
N ARG A 202 5.05 13.20 -28.68
CA ARG A 202 5.00 12.64 -27.34
C ARG A 202 5.21 13.73 -26.28
N ILE A 203 4.56 13.58 -25.14
CA ILE A 203 4.80 14.37 -23.93
C ILE A 203 5.64 13.53 -22.98
N LEU A 204 6.83 14.01 -22.65
CA LEU A 204 7.78 13.35 -21.75
C LEU A 204 7.65 13.92 -20.34
N PRO A 205 7.52 13.07 -19.30
CA PRO A 205 7.51 13.52 -17.92
C PRO A 205 8.91 13.97 -17.48
N THR A 206 8.97 15.01 -16.65
CA THR A 206 10.22 15.50 -16.03
C THR A 206 10.02 15.77 -14.54
N ALA A 207 11.08 16.06 -13.80
CA ALA A 207 10.98 16.37 -12.38
C ALA A 207 10.28 17.70 -12.07
N TRP A 208 10.21 18.61 -13.04
CA TRP A 208 9.74 20.00 -12.90
C TRP A 208 8.45 20.29 -13.69
N GLY A 209 7.99 19.36 -14.52
CA GLY A 209 6.86 19.54 -15.42
C GLY A 209 6.85 18.47 -16.50
N SER A 210 6.56 18.86 -17.73
CA SER A 210 6.63 17.98 -18.89
C SER A 210 7.15 18.70 -20.13
N VAL A 211 7.65 17.93 -21.09
CA VAL A 211 8.10 18.43 -22.39
C VAL A 211 7.32 17.73 -23.50
N ALA A 212 6.55 18.48 -24.28
CA ALA A 212 5.91 17.95 -25.48
C ALA A 212 6.81 18.19 -26.69
N VAL A 213 7.03 17.16 -27.51
CA VAL A 213 7.70 17.27 -28.80
C VAL A 213 6.77 16.73 -29.87
N VAL A 214 6.45 17.57 -30.85
CA VAL A 214 5.46 17.31 -31.89
C VAL A 214 6.02 17.73 -33.23
N GLY A 215 5.86 16.91 -34.25
CA GLY A 215 6.22 17.20 -35.64
C GLY A 215 5.11 16.80 -36.60
N GLU A 216 5.31 17.07 -37.88
CA GLU A 216 4.42 16.58 -38.94
C GLU A 216 4.39 15.04 -38.95
N SER A 217 3.26 14.45 -39.35
CA SER A 217 3.11 13.01 -39.50
C SER A 217 4.21 12.42 -40.41
N GLY A 218 5.00 11.49 -39.86
CA GLY A 218 6.16 10.89 -40.53
C GLY A 218 7.52 11.49 -40.17
N GLU A 219 7.57 12.55 -39.34
CA GLU A 219 8.82 13.07 -38.77
C GLU A 219 9.42 12.08 -37.75
N VAL A 220 10.75 11.94 -37.76
CA VAL A 220 11.46 11.08 -36.81
C VAL A 220 11.79 11.87 -35.55
N LEU A 221 11.02 11.64 -34.48
CA LEU A 221 11.13 12.38 -33.22
C LEU A 221 11.92 11.65 -32.12
N ASP A 222 12.46 10.47 -32.42
CA ASP A 222 13.18 9.66 -31.42
C ASP A 222 14.42 10.39 -30.88
N GLY A 223 14.51 10.48 -29.56
CA GLY A 223 15.62 11.12 -28.87
C GLY A 223 15.60 12.66 -28.89
N VAL A 224 14.67 13.30 -29.63
CA VAL A 224 14.61 14.78 -29.68
C VAL A 224 14.24 15.34 -28.32
N GLY A 225 13.20 14.80 -27.69
CA GLY A 225 12.74 15.29 -26.39
C GLY A 225 13.73 15.04 -25.28
N GLU A 226 14.40 13.88 -25.27
CA GLU A 226 15.44 13.55 -24.29
C GLU A 226 16.63 14.50 -24.40
N ARG A 227 17.07 14.82 -25.62
CA ARG A 227 18.12 15.83 -25.85
C ARG A 227 17.69 17.22 -25.36
N LEU A 228 16.46 17.63 -25.65
CA LEU A 228 15.95 18.93 -25.22
C LEU A 228 15.83 19.03 -23.69
N VAL A 229 15.40 17.95 -23.02
CA VAL A 229 15.35 17.89 -21.56
C VAL A 229 16.75 17.96 -20.95
N ALA A 230 17.73 17.26 -21.54
CA ALA A 230 19.12 17.27 -21.06
C ALA A 230 19.82 18.62 -21.25
N ALA A 231 19.46 19.34 -22.32
CA ALA A 231 20.09 20.61 -22.67
C ALA A 231 19.69 21.80 -21.78
N VAL A 232 18.64 21.66 -20.95
CA VAL A 232 18.10 22.73 -20.12
C VAL A 232 18.15 22.34 -18.65
N ARG A 233 18.88 23.13 -17.85
CA ARG A 233 18.88 23.01 -16.39
C ARG A 233 17.71 23.83 -15.82
N TRP A 234 16.79 23.14 -15.17
CA TRP A 234 15.66 23.77 -14.49
C TRP A 234 15.97 23.99 -13.01
N PRO A 235 15.42 25.06 -12.40
CA PRO A 235 15.53 25.23 -10.96
C PRO A 235 14.81 24.06 -10.29
N ALA A 236 15.44 23.46 -9.27
CA ALA A 236 14.90 22.29 -8.59
C ALA A 236 13.43 22.52 -8.18
N GLY A 237 12.55 21.65 -8.69
CA GLY A 237 11.12 21.72 -8.44
C GLY A 237 10.79 21.54 -6.95
N GLU A 238 9.65 22.08 -6.53
CA GLU A 238 9.14 22.11 -5.14
C GLU A 238 9.21 20.79 -4.34
N ARG A 239 9.41 19.62 -4.98
CA ARG A 239 9.52 18.31 -4.32
C ARG A 239 10.73 18.20 -3.37
N GLU A 240 11.83 18.91 -3.62
CA GLU A 240 12.98 18.89 -2.71
C GLU A 240 12.80 19.76 -1.47
N ARG A 241 11.98 20.82 -1.54
CA ARG A 241 11.74 21.72 -0.40
C ARG A 241 10.89 21.07 0.69
N THR A 242 9.91 20.24 0.32
CA THR A 242 9.11 19.48 1.29
C THR A 242 9.86 18.27 1.87
N ALA A 243 10.64 17.55 1.06
CA ALA A 243 11.46 16.44 1.56
C ALA A 243 12.63 16.89 2.46
N GLY A 244 13.20 18.08 2.22
CA GLY A 244 14.26 18.66 3.05
C GLY A 244 13.77 19.22 4.39
N SER A 245 12.55 19.76 4.45
CA SER A 245 11.94 20.28 5.68
C SER A 245 11.64 19.17 6.71
N ASP A 246 11.24 17.98 6.25
CA ASP A 246 10.98 16.85 7.15
C ASP A 246 12.27 16.21 7.69
N ARG A 247 13.37 16.20 6.92
CA ARG A 247 14.68 15.78 7.45
C ARG A 247 15.27 16.78 8.44
N ALA A 248 15.11 18.08 8.22
CA ALA A 248 15.60 19.10 9.14
C ALA A 248 14.84 19.12 10.49
N ARG A 249 13.56 18.72 10.52
CA ARG A 249 12.81 18.56 11.77
C ARG A 249 13.17 17.30 12.57
N LEU A 250 13.70 16.27 11.90
CA LEU A 250 14.11 15.03 12.56
C LEU A 250 15.56 15.06 13.08
N THR A 251 16.41 15.94 12.57
CA THR A 251 17.81 16.09 13.05
C THR A 251 18.00 17.20 14.09
N GLY A 252 16.99 18.06 14.32
CA GLY A 252 17.06 19.16 15.30
C GLY A 252 16.66 18.81 16.74
N ARG A 253 16.27 17.57 17.04
CA ARG A 253 15.85 17.14 18.38
C ARG A 253 16.92 16.27 19.04
N GLY A 254 18.10 16.85 19.23
CA GLY A 254 19.20 16.25 19.98
C GLY A 254 20.04 17.33 20.64
N LEU A 255 20.06 17.29 21.97
CA LEU A 255 21.02 17.95 22.87
C LEU A 255 20.78 19.45 23.17
N VAL A 256 19.85 19.71 24.09
CA VAL A 256 20.13 20.64 25.19
C VAL A 256 19.71 19.93 26.48
N GLY A 257 20.70 19.43 27.21
CA GLY A 257 20.54 19.05 28.61
C GLY A 257 20.62 20.31 29.44
N ASP A 258 19.68 20.48 30.36
CA ASP A 258 19.86 21.30 31.54
C ASP A 258 19.17 20.56 32.69
N VAL A 259 20.01 19.97 33.55
CA VAL A 259 19.64 19.44 34.85
C VAL A 259 20.36 20.33 35.84
N ASP A 260 19.65 21.28 36.43
CA ASP A 260 19.97 21.76 37.77
C ASP A 260 18.71 22.33 38.44
N ALA A 261 18.11 21.48 39.27
CA ALA A 261 17.10 21.87 40.24
C ALA A 261 17.35 21.09 41.53
N THR A 262 18.18 21.64 42.41
CA THR A 262 18.21 21.33 43.85
C THR A 262 17.89 22.65 44.57
N ALA A 263 16.64 22.79 45.02
CA ALA A 263 16.21 22.50 46.39
C ALA A 263 16.69 23.55 47.40
N HIS A 264 15.81 24.49 47.74
CA HIS A 264 15.77 25.08 49.09
C HIS A 264 14.35 25.54 49.42
N GLN A 265 13.67 24.75 50.25
CA GLN A 265 12.56 25.19 51.09
C GLN A 265 12.61 24.39 52.40
N GLN A 266 12.22 25.05 53.50
CA GLN A 266 12.14 24.63 54.92
C GLN A 266 13.44 24.92 55.72
N ASP A 267 13.43 25.52 56.91
CA ASP A 267 12.37 25.91 57.84
C ASP A 267 12.95 26.90 58.88
N SER A 268 12.05 27.63 59.57
CA SER A 268 12.23 28.50 60.77
C SER A 268 12.45 30.00 60.56
#